data_AF-A0A2W1T7F2-F1
#
_entry.id   AF-A0A2W1T7F2-F1
#
_cell.length_a   1.000
_cell.length_b   1.000
_cell.length_c   1.000
_cell.angle_alpha   90.00
_cell.angle_beta   90.00
_cell.angle_gamma   90.00
#
_symmetry.space_group_name_H-M   'P 1'
#
loop_
_entity.id
_entity.type
_entity.pdbx_description
1 polymer ?
#
loop_
_entity_poly.entity_id
_entity_poly.type
_entity_poly.pdbx_seq_one_letter_code
_entity_poly.pdbx_strand_id
1 'polypeptide(L)'
;MTDSPADATPYEVLGVPATADDETLRRAYRRAARESHPDLGGDAQRFRRVQVAWEHVGTPAARRAYDAGTVRPGSPTTPSGSAAWRSDAGRDAYAPPSARRDSRPRARSYGHPGGRSREVFLAAEREWVGLGDPIEDPYDPALVRSAPRHVRRLLGEALAEEATAAIIAEMGIGVTVWHDLDAGAEGKLDHVVLTPTGLWAVESIDWGGPVAVEHGEVVGETLGPGERPVKELVRAARAVQKQTRVRFTGRVLVVPDAAVDEDVELVGTPRKPTAFVVRRSALGQVLAGAWSPEGSVDVFAVRDRLQQTVRFV
;
A
#
# COMPACT_ATOMS: atom_id res chain seq x y z
N MET A 1 10.56 -3.34 8.02
CA MET A 1 10.27 -2.35 6.96
C MET A 1 9.69 -3.13 5.81
N THR A 2 8.61 -2.64 5.24
CA THR A 2 7.99 -3.20 4.04
C THR A 2 8.78 -2.77 2.79
N ASP A 3 8.43 -3.35 1.64
CA ASP A 3 8.95 -2.94 0.32
C ASP A 3 8.28 -1.64 -0.19
N SER A 4 7.47 -0.96 0.64
CA SER A 4 6.72 0.22 0.22
C SER A 4 7.62 1.45 0.08
N PRO A 5 7.47 2.26 -0.98
CA PRO A 5 8.14 3.55 -1.07
C PRO A 5 7.67 4.54 0.01
N ALA A 6 6.48 4.36 0.60
CA ALA A 6 5.97 5.23 1.67
C ALA A 6 6.76 5.08 2.98
N ASP A 7 7.40 3.94 3.21
CA ASP A 7 8.13 3.63 4.44
C ASP A 7 9.26 4.62 4.72
N ALA A 8 9.55 4.83 6.00
CA ALA A 8 10.74 5.57 6.39
C ALA A 8 12.01 4.87 5.87
N THR A 9 12.88 5.62 5.22
CA THR A 9 14.21 5.14 4.79
C THR A 9 15.07 4.82 6.03
N PRO A 10 16.11 3.96 5.93
CA PRO A 10 17.06 3.73 7.00
C PRO A 10 17.64 5.03 7.57
N TYR A 11 17.92 6.00 6.71
CA TYR A 11 18.46 7.30 7.11
C TYR A 11 17.46 8.10 7.94
N GLU A 12 16.18 8.12 7.53
CA GLU A 12 15.09 8.75 8.30
C GLU A 12 14.87 8.05 9.64
N VAL A 13 14.88 6.71 9.68
CA VAL A 13 14.76 5.93 10.92
C VAL A 13 15.91 6.25 11.90
N LEU A 14 17.13 6.42 11.38
CA LEU A 14 18.31 6.77 12.17
C LEU A 14 18.41 8.27 12.48
N GLY A 15 17.58 9.11 11.85
CA GLY A 15 17.56 10.55 12.02
C GLY A 15 18.82 11.25 11.48
N VAL A 16 19.29 10.83 10.30
CA VAL A 16 20.45 11.43 9.60
C VAL A 16 20.14 11.64 8.11
N PRO A 17 20.81 12.58 7.43
CA PRO A 17 20.69 12.70 5.98
C PRO A 17 21.35 11.51 5.27
N ALA A 18 20.88 11.17 4.07
CA ALA A 18 21.48 10.13 3.24
C ALA A 18 22.95 10.41 2.86
N THR A 19 23.38 11.67 2.96
CA THR A 19 24.76 12.12 2.74
C THR A 19 25.67 12.02 3.97
N ALA A 20 25.17 11.53 5.11
CA ALA A 20 25.96 11.42 6.34
C ALA A 20 27.20 10.53 6.16
N ASP A 21 28.32 10.89 6.77
CA ASP A 21 29.51 10.05 6.80
C ASP A 21 29.33 8.81 7.70
N ASP A 22 30.22 7.82 7.54
CA ASP A 22 30.15 6.55 8.26
C ASP A 22 30.24 6.71 9.78
N GLU A 23 30.96 7.72 10.27
CA GLU A 23 31.08 8.00 11.70
C GLU A 23 29.75 8.52 12.27
N THR A 24 29.13 9.49 11.57
CA THR A 24 27.84 10.06 11.93
C THR A 24 26.75 8.99 11.88
N LEU A 25 26.77 8.14 10.87
CA LEU A 25 25.83 7.03 10.74
C LEU A 25 25.95 6.03 11.90
N ARG A 26 27.17 5.60 12.26
CA ARG A 26 27.43 4.72 13.42
C ARG A 26 26.99 5.36 14.74
N ARG A 27 27.27 6.65 14.92
CA ARG A 27 26.88 7.40 16.12
C ARG A 27 25.36 7.51 16.24
N ALA A 28 24.67 7.80 15.14
CA ALA A 28 23.21 7.89 15.08
C ALA A 28 22.56 6.54 15.40
N TYR A 29 23.08 5.44 14.84
CA TYR A 29 22.64 4.10 15.19
C TYR A 29 22.75 3.79 16.68
N ARG A 30 23.93 4.01 17.29
CA ARG A 30 24.11 3.77 18.73
C ARG A 30 23.13 4.57 19.59
N ARG A 31 22.87 5.83 19.21
CA ARG A 31 21.89 6.69 19.89
C ARG A 31 20.47 6.13 19.74
N ALA A 32 20.03 5.90 18.50
CA ALA A 32 18.68 5.40 18.20
C ALA A 32 18.42 4.04 18.84
N ALA A 33 19.40 3.14 18.84
CA ALA A 33 19.31 1.83 19.48
C ALA A 33 19.16 1.95 21.01
N ARG A 34 19.89 2.86 21.66
CA ARG A 34 19.75 3.11 23.11
C ARG A 34 18.39 3.71 23.47
N GLU A 35 17.92 4.68 22.69
CA GLU A 35 16.65 5.37 22.92
C GLU A 35 15.44 4.46 22.72
N SER A 36 15.53 3.49 21.81
CA SER A 36 14.42 2.57 21.51
C SER A 36 14.48 1.25 22.29
N HIS A 37 15.54 0.98 23.05
CA HIS A 37 15.72 -0.31 23.72
C HIS A 37 14.62 -0.62 24.74
N PRO A 38 13.93 -1.78 24.67
CA PRO A 38 12.81 -2.10 25.56
C PRO A 38 13.23 -2.17 27.04
N ASP A 39 14.40 -2.73 27.35
CA ASP A 39 14.90 -2.78 28.74
C ASP A 39 15.25 -1.41 29.32
N LEU A 40 15.34 -0.37 28.48
CA LEU A 40 15.57 1.01 28.89
C LEU A 40 14.28 1.85 28.84
N GLY A 41 13.12 1.19 28.71
CA GLY A 41 11.81 1.85 28.61
C GLY A 41 11.46 2.36 27.21
N GLY A 42 12.21 1.94 26.18
CA GLY A 42 11.92 2.24 24.78
C GLY A 42 10.87 1.30 24.16
N ASP A 43 10.46 1.64 22.94
CA ASP A 43 9.49 0.84 22.16
C ASP A 43 10.18 -0.28 21.37
N ALA A 44 9.76 -1.53 21.61
CA ALA A 44 10.31 -2.70 20.93
C ALA A 44 10.10 -2.68 19.41
N GLN A 45 8.98 -2.12 18.93
CA GLN A 45 8.73 -1.99 17.49
C GLN A 45 9.74 -1.00 16.86
N ARG A 46 9.96 0.15 17.49
CA ARG A 46 10.96 1.14 17.09
C ARG A 46 12.37 0.56 17.13
N PHE A 47 12.72 -0.23 18.15
CA PHE A 47 14.02 -0.88 18.21
C PHE A 47 14.24 -1.82 17.03
N ARG A 48 13.24 -2.65 16.67
CA ARG A 48 13.31 -3.49 15.47
C ARG A 48 13.51 -2.66 14.20
N ARG A 49 12.80 -1.54 14.03
CA ARG A 49 13.00 -0.64 12.88
C ARG A 49 14.43 -0.12 12.80
N VAL A 50 15.03 0.26 13.94
CA VAL A 50 16.43 0.71 14.03
C VAL A 50 17.41 -0.40 13.63
N GLN A 51 17.17 -1.65 14.07
CA GLN A 51 18.02 -2.79 13.69
C GLN A 51 17.97 -3.05 12.19
N VAL A 52 16.76 -3.13 11.60
CA VAL A 52 16.60 -3.34 10.15
C VAL A 52 17.20 -2.19 9.36
N ALA A 53 17.06 -0.93 9.81
CA ALA A 53 17.72 0.20 9.18
C ALA A 53 19.26 0.01 9.17
N TRP A 54 19.84 -0.40 10.28
CA TRP A 54 21.28 -0.64 10.38
C TRP A 54 21.76 -1.79 9.49
N GLU A 55 20.96 -2.84 9.30
CA GLU A 55 21.29 -3.93 8.36
C GLU A 55 21.45 -3.41 6.92
N HIS A 56 20.63 -2.44 6.51
CA HIS A 56 20.67 -1.87 5.17
C HIS A 56 21.82 -0.88 4.93
N VAL A 57 22.20 -0.07 5.92
CA VAL A 57 23.17 1.02 5.70
C VAL A 57 24.43 0.95 6.58
N GLY A 58 24.51 -0.01 7.50
CA GLY A 58 25.56 -0.08 8.51
C GLY A 58 26.94 -0.48 7.99
N THR A 59 27.03 -1.06 6.78
CA THR A 59 28.29 -1.36 6.11
C THR A 59 28.39 -0.63 4.77
N PRO A 60 29.60 -0.26 4.30
CA PRO A 60 29.75 0.41 3.00
C PRO A 60 29.17 -0.39 1.83
N ALA A 61 29.22 -1.72 1.88
CA ALA A 61 28.65 -2.58 0.83
C ALA A 61 27.13 -2.57 0.87
N ALA A 62 26.52 -2.75 2.06
CA ALA A 62 25.07 -2.72 2.23
C ALA A 62 24.51 -1.34 1.85
N ARG A 63 25.16 -0.27 2.30
CA ARG A 63 24.80 1.12 2.00
C ARG A 63 24.79 1.38 0.49
N ARG A 64 25.86 1.01 -0.22
CA ARG A 64 25.91 1.15 -1.70
C ARG A 64 24.81 0.35 -2.38
N ALA A 65 24.55 -0.87 -1.94
CA ALA A 65 23.52 -1.71 -2.54
C ALA A 65 22.12 -1.14 -2.30
N TYR A 66 21.87 -0.63 -1.09
CA TYR A 66 20.65 0.09 -0.72
C TYR A 66 20.48 1.33 -1.60
N ASP A 67 21.47 2.24 -1.62
CA ASP A 67 21.41 3.50 -2.36
C ASP A 67 21.24 3.28 -3.88
N ALA A 68 21.86 2.25 -4.44
CA ALA A 68 21.79 1.94 -5.87
C ALA A 68 20.47 1.27 -6.32
N GLY A 69 19.48 1.09 -5.45
CA GLY A 69 18.24 0.43 -5.86
C GLY A 69 18.29 -1.10 -5.89
N THR A 70 19.47 -1.70 -5.73
CA THR A 70 19.72 -3.12 -6.02
C THR A 70 19.29 -4.09 -4.92
N VAL A 71 19.03 -3.58 -3.70
CA VAL A 71 18.42 -4.37 -2.64
C VAL A 71 16.90 -4.25 -2.71
N ARG A 72 16.23 -5.34 -3.10
CA ARG A 72 14.83 -5.57 -2.70
C ARG A 72 14.83 -6.06 -1.25
N PRO A 73 14.14 -5.39 -0.32
CA PRO A 73 13.96 -5.93 1.01
C PRO A 73 13.23 -7.28 0.92
N GLY A 74 13.61 -8.26 1.74
CA GLY A 74 12.99 -9.60 1.76
C GLY A 74 13.61 -10.70 0.88
N SER A 75 14.67 -10.46 0.10
CA SER A 75 15.47 -11.57 -0.45
C SER A 75 16.41 -12.13 0.63
N PRO A 76 16.34 -13.43 0.98
CA PRO A 76 17.33 -14.04 1.85
C PRO A 76 18.68 -14.03 1.12
N THR A 77 19.67 -13.33 1.66
CA THR A 77 21.07 -13.55 1.30
C THR A 77 21.51 -14.89 1.89
N THR A 78 21.27 -15.98 1.16
CA THR A 78 21.96 -17.24 1.42
C THR A 78 23.34 -17.16 0.77
N PRO A 79 24.45 -17.30 1.52
CA PRO A 79 25.76 -17.46 0.91
C PRO A 79 25.90 -18.92 0.49
N SER A 80 25.76 -19.23 -0.79
CA SER A 80 26.21 -20.52 -1.31
C SER A 80 26.82 -20.35 -2.68
N GLY A 81 28.13 -20.52 -2.72
CA GLY A 81 28.88 -20.70 -3.95
C GLY A 81 28.43 -21.98 -4.67
N SER A 82 28.19 -21.85 -5.96
CA SER A 82 28.55 -22.88 -6.93
C SER A 82 28.71 -22.21 -8.28
N ALA A 83 29.97 -22.18 -8.74
CA ALA A 83 30.30 -21.86 -10.10
C ALA A 83 29.68 -22.93 -11.02
N ALA A 84 28.89 -22.49 -12.00
CA ALA A 84 28.62 -23.27 -13.19
C ALA A 84 28.73 -22.33 -14.40
N TRP A 85 29.90 -22.41 -15.04
CA TRP A 85 30.22 -21.85 -16.34
C TRP A 85 29.14 -22.15 -17.38
N ARG A 86 28.64 -21.11 -18.07
CA ARG A 86 28.41 -21.16 -19.52
C ARG A 86 28.64 -19.76 -20.11
N SER A 87 29.66 -19.68 -20.94
CA SER A 87 29.98 -18.57 -21.83
C SER A 87 29.18 -18.66 -23.14
N ASP A 88 28.57 -17.53 -23.49
CA ASP A 88 28.37 -16.92 -24.82
C ASP A 88 27.73 -17.72 -25.98
N ALA A 89 26.58 -17.22 -26.46
CA ALA A 89 26.33 -16.95 -27.88
C ALA A 89 24.96 -16.25 -28.08
N GLY A 90 24.97 -15.09 -28.75
CA GLY A 90 23.85 -14.63 -29.57
C GLY A 90 22.91 -13.60 -28.96
N ARG A 91 23.03 -12.36 -29.44
CA ARG A 91 21.94 -11.37 -29.41
C ARG A 91 20.74 -11.95 -30.16
N ASP A 92 19.58 -12.05 -29.53
CA ASP A 92 18.26 -11.86 -30.14
C ASP A 92 17.17 -11.84 -29.06
N ALA A 93 16.34 -10.78 -29.12
CA ALA A 93 15.03 -10.58 -28.48
C ALA A 93 14.85 -11.01 -27.01
N TYR A 94 14.85 -10.02 -26.10
CA TYR A 94 14.14 -10.13 -24.82
C TYR A 94 12.63 -10.21 -25.10
N ALA A 95 12.12 -11.42 -25.32
CA ALA A 95 10.71 -11.72 -25.15
C ALA A 95 10.53 -12.16 -23.69
N PRO A 96 9.73 -11.45 -22.86
CA PRO A 96 9.47 -11.90 -21.50
C PRO A 96 8.79 -13.28 -21.58
N PRO A 97 9.09 -14.20 -20.64
CA PRO A 97 8.41 -15.49 -20.60
C PRO A 97 6.92 -15.22 -20.50
N SER A 98 6.14 -15.71 -21.47
CA SER A 98 4.69 -15.62 -21.43
C SER A 98 4.23 -16.36 -20.17
N ALA A 99 3.78 -15.59 -19.17
CA ALA A 99 3.13 -16.13 -18.00
C ALA A 99 2.05 -17.10 -18.50
N ARG A 100 2.12 -18.37 -18.06
CA ARG A 100 1.09 -19.36 -18.37
C ARG A 100 -0.24 -18.70 -18.08
N ARG A 101 -1.11 -18.58 -19.10
CA ARG A 101 -2.45 -18.02 -18.92
C ARG A 101 -3.16 -18.88 -17.87
N ASP A 102 -3.27 -18.37 -16.66
CA ASP A 102 -4.07 -19.00 -15.61
C ASP A 102 -5.51 -19.01 -16.13
N SER A 103 -6.05 -20.21 -16.38
CA SER A 103 -7.40 -20.40 -16.88
C SER A 103 -8.45 -20.29 -15.78
N ARG A 104 -8.03 -20.07 -14.52
CA ARG A 104 -8.96 -19.85 -13.41
C ARG A 104 -9.86 -18.65 -13.72
N PRO A 105 -11.18 -18.83 -13.61
CA PRO A 105 -12.12 -17.74 -13.76
C PRO A 105 -11.86 -16.65 -12.69
N ARG A 106 -11.59 -15.41 -13.12
CA ARG A 106 -11.28 -14.25 -12.26
C ARG A 106 -12.51 -13.40 -11.96
N ALA A 107 -12.38 -12.49 -11.00
CA ALA A 107 -13.40 -11.47 -10.76
C ALA A 107 -13.61 -10.59 -12.01
N ARG A 108 -14.83 -10.11 -12.20
CA ARG A 108 -15.12 -9.10 -13.24
C ARG A 108 -14.59 -7.76 -12.73
N SER A 109 -13.79 -7.07 -13.53
CA SER A 109 -13.16 -5.80 -13.15
C SER A 109 -13.49 -4.70 -14.18
N TYR A 110 -13.72 -3.50 -13.68
CA TYR A 110 -13.98 -2.28 -14.45
C TYR A 110 -13.16 -1.12 -13.87
N GLY A 111 -12.71 -0.20 -14.72
CA GLY A 111 -11.82 0.91 -14.31
C GLY A 111 -10.34 0.50 -14.29
N HIS A 112 -9.49 1.42 -13.83
CA HIS A 112 -8.03 1.24 -13.80
C HIS A 112 -7.52 1.42 -12.37
N PRO A 113 -7.30 0.34 -11.59
CA PRO A 113 -6.85 0.48 -10.22
C PRO A 113 -5.49 1.18 -10.15
N GLY A 114 -5.38 2.19 -9.28
CA GLY A 114 -4.15 2.97 -9.08
C GLY A 114 -3.87 3.97 -10.19
N GLY A 115 -4.71 4.05 -11.23
CA GLY A 115 -4.48 4.91 -12.39
C GLY A 115 -4.40 6.38 -11.99
N ARG A 116 -5.43 6.85 -11.29
CA ARG A 116 -5.48 8.24 -10.82
C ARG A 116 -4.36 8.54 -9.81
N SER A 117 -4.08 7.60 -8.91
CA SER A 117 -3.03 7.73 -7.89
C SER A 117 -1.64 7.82 -8.53
N ARG A 118 -1.37 7.04 -9.58
CA ARG A 118 -0.13 7.13 -10.37
C ARG A 118 0.01 8.47 -11.08
N GLU A 119 -1.05 8.98 -11.69
CA GLU A 119 -1.00 10.30 -12.34
C GLU A 119 -0.61 11.40 -11.35
N VAL A 120 -1.19 11.37 -10.15
CA VAL A 120 -0.88 12.33 -9.09
C VAL A 120 0.58 12.18 -8.64
N PHE A 121 1.08 10.95 -8.45
CA PHE A 121 2.49 10.70 -8.17
C PHE A 121 3.41 11.25 -9.26
N LEU A 122 3.16 10.93 -10.53
CA LEU A 122 4.00 11.37 -11.65
C LEU A 122 4.03 12.90 -11.78
N ALA A 123 2.91 13.58 -11.53
CA ALA A 123 2.86 15.03 -11.52
C ALA A 123 3.70 15.62 -10.38
N ALA A 124 3.57 15.07 -9.17
CA ALA A 124 4.33 15.53 -7.99
C ALA A 124 5.84 15.25 -8.12
N GLU A 125 6.21 14.09 -8.67
CA GLU A 125 7.60 13.75 -8.93
C GLU A 125 8.19 14.69 -9.99
N ARG A 126 7.45 14.98 -11.06
CA ARG A 126 7.89 15.91 -12.10
C ARG A 126 8.09 17.32 -11.57
N GLU A 127 7.21 17.79 -10.70
CA GLU A 127 7.34 19.08 -10.03
C GLU A 127 8.59 19.12 -9.13
N TRP A 128 8.81 18.05 -8.37
CA TRP A 128 9.94 17.94 -7.45
C TRP A 128 11.30 17.86 -8.17
N VAL A 129 11.45 16.98 -9.18
CA VAL A 129 12.69 16.86 -9.96
C VAL A 129 12.95 18.14 -10.76
N GLY A 130 11.89 18.83 -11.17
CA GLY A 130 11.96 20.04 -11.96
C GLY A 130 11.65 19.79 -13.44
N LEU A 131 11.03 20.79 -14.06
CA LEU A 131 10.49 20.67 -15.42
C LEU A 131 11.56 20.57 -16.54
N GLY A 132 12.83 20.82 -16.23
CA GLY A 132 13.93 20.88 -17.21
C GLY A 132 14.69 19.57 -17.43
N ASP A 133 14.70 18.67 -16.44
CA ASP A 133 15.47 17.43 -16.53
C ASP A 133 14.58 16.28 -17.02
N PRO A 134 15.00 15.47 -18.00
CA PRO A 134 14.23 14.30 -18.41
C PRO A 134 14.26 13.26 -17.29
N ILE A 135 13.10 12.71 -16.96
CA ILE A 135 12.99 11.53 -16.09
C ILE A 135 12.90 10.32 -17.03
N GLU A 136 13.94 9.49 -17.04
CA GLU A 136 14.00 8.29 -17.90
C GLU A 136 13.09 7.18 -17.38
N ASP A 137 13.17 6.89 -16.08
CA ASP A 137 12.27 5.96 -15.38
C ASP A 137 11.74 6.62 -14.08
N PRO A 138 10.47 7.04 -14.05
CA PRO A 138 9.85 7.64 -12.85
C PRO A 138 9.62 6.64 -11.71
N TYR A 139 9.86 5.35 -11.95
CA TYR A 139 9.74 4.30 -10.94
C TYR A 139 11.11 3.74 -10.52
N ASP A 140 12.20 4.36 -10.96
CA ASP A 140 13.54 3.96 -10.54
C ASP A 140 13.64 3.99 -9.00
N PRO A 141 14.01 2.87 -8.34
CA PRO A 141 14.01 2.80 -6.89
C PRO A 141 14.97 3.79 -6.22
N ALA A 142 16.06 4.19 -6.87
CA ALA A 142 16.98 5.18 -6.31
C ALA A 142 16.38 6.59 -6.39
N LEU A 143 15.78 6.95 -7.54
CA LEU A 143 15.04 8.20 -7.72
C LEU A 143 13.92 8.32 -6.68
N VAL A 144 13.03 7.34 -6.63
CA VAL A 144 11.89 7.32 -5.71
C VAL A 144 12.36 7.48 -4.28
N ARG A 145 13.39 6.74 -3.83
CA ARG A 145 13.88 6.84 -2.44
C ARG A 145 14.48 8.20 -2.09
N SER A 146 15.05 8.90 -3.07
CA SER A 146 15.58 10.25 -2.88
C SER A 146 14.49 11.33 -2.80
N ALA A 147 13.27 11.01 -3.23
CA ALA A 147 12.15 11.94 -3.22
C ALA A 147 11.70 12.28 -1.77
N PRO A 148 11.16 13.49 -1.56
CA PRO A 148 10.51 13.86 -0.31
C PRO A 148 9.45 12.84 0.08
N ARG A 149 9.31 12.59 1.38
CA ARG A 149 8.38 11.59 1.92
C ARG A 149 6.95 11.72 1.39
N HIS A 150 6.43 12.94 1.25
CA HIS A 150 5.08 13.15 0.75
C HIS A 150 4.92 12.72 -0.72
N VAL A 151 5.96 12.84 -1.56
CA VAL A 151 5.95 12.35 -2.95
C VAL A 151 5.99 10.82 -2.96
N ARG A 152 6.88 10.21 -2.16
CA ARG A 152 6.98 8.75 -2.06
C ARG A 152 5.69 8.10 -1.57
N ARG A 153 4.99 8.77 -0.67
CA ARG A 153 3.69 8.33 -0.15
C ARG A 153 2.65 8.22 -1.28
N LEU A 154 2.62 9.14 -2.24
CA LEU A 154 1.69 9.06 -3.38
C LEU A 154 1.91 7.78 -4.20
N LEU A 155 3.16 7.39 -4.44
CA LEU A 155 3.44 6.10 -5.08
C LEU A 155 3.05 4.92 -4.19
N GLY A 156 3.28 5.02 -2.88
CA GLY A 156 2.85 4.01 -1.91
C GLY A 156 1.34 3.78 -1.93
N GLU A 157 0.56 4.85 -1.99
CA GLU A 157 -0.91 4.81 -2.13
C GLU A 157 -1.32 4.13 -3.45
N ALA A 158 -0.71 4.51 -4.58
CA ALA A 158 -0.98 3.87 -5.87
C ALA A 158 -0.68 2.36 -5.86
N LEU A 159 0.46 1.97 -5.30
CA LEU A 159 0.85 0.56 -5.18
C LEU A 159 -0.02 -0.22 -4.19
N ALA A 160 -0.49 0.42 -3.12
CA ALA A 160 -1.42 -0.18 -2.17
C ALA A 160 -2.77 -0.49 -2.84
N GLU A 161 -3.28 0.45 -3.63
CA GLU A 161 -4.49 0.30 -4.42
C GLU A 161 -4.37 -0.85 -5.45
N GLU A 162 -3.27 -0.89 -6.20
CA GLU A 162 -3.00 -1.98 -7.15
C GLU A 162 -2.91 -3.35 -6.46
N ALA A 163 -2.26 -3.41 -5.30
CA ALA A 163 -2.13 -4.66 -4.54
C ALA A 163 -3.49 -5.15 -4.02
N THR A 164 -4.36 -4.24 -3.57
CA THR A 164 -5.74 -4.55 -3.20
C THR A 164 -6.53 -5.09 -4.40
N ALA A 165 -6.43 -4.42 -5.56
CA ALA A 165 -7.09 -4.87 -6.77
C ALA A 165 -6.61 -6.25 -7.24
N ALA A 166 -5.32 -6.55 -7.11
CA ALA A 166 -4.75 -7.86 -7.43
C ALA A 166 -5.36 -8.98 -6.57
N ILE A 167 -5.55 -8.74 -5.27
CA ILE A 167 -6.20 -9.70 -4.36
C ILE A 167 -7.65 -9.94 -4.77
N ILE A 168 -8.39 -8.86 -5.05
CA ILE A 168 -9.80 -8.95 -5.44
C ILE A 168 -9.96 -9.69 -6.77
N ALA A 169 -9.04 -9.50 -7.73
CA ALA A 169 -9.07 -10.15 -9.03
C ALA A 169 -9.03 -11.69 -8.92
N GLU A 170 -8.32 -12.23 -7.91
CA GLU A 170 -8.18 -13.67 -7.67
C GLU A 170 -9.38 -14.29 -6.91
N MET A 171 -10.33 -13.49 -6.44
CA MET A 171 -11.50 -13.98 -5.66
C MET A 171 -12.55 -14.73 -6.50
N GLY A 172 -12.36 -14.82 -7.81
CA GLY A 172 -13.18 -15.63 -8.71
C GLY A 172 -14.47 -14.96 -9.23
N ILE A 173 -15.22 -15.70 -10.05
CA ILE A 173 -16.35 -15.17 -10.86
C ILE A 173 -17.54 -14.63 -10.08
N GLY A 174 -17.66 -14.99 -8.79
CA GLY A 174 -18.71 -14.46 -7.93
C GLY A 174 -18.52 -12.98 -7.58
N VAL A 175 -17.33 -12.44 -7.83
CA VAL A 175 -16.94 -11.08 -7.48
C VAL A 175 -16.99 -10.17 -8.70
N THR A 176 -17.47 -8.94 -8.49
CA THR A 176 -17.40 -7.85 -9.44
C THR A 176 -16.84 -6.62 -8.76
N VAL A 177 -15.85 -5.97 -9.36
CA VAL A 177 -15.18 -4.80 -8.81
C VAL A 177 -15.17 -3.66 -9.81
N TRP A 178 -15.36 -2.45 -9.31
CA TRP A 178 -15.18 -1.19 -10.02
C TRP A 178 -14.05 -0.45 -9.30
N HIS A 179 -13.07 0.06 -10.05
CA HIS A 179 -11.90 0.76 -9.54
C HIS A 179 -11.94 2.24 -9.92
N ASP A 180 -11.30 3.12 -9.12
CA ASP A 180 -11.17 4.56 -9.37
C ASP A 180 -12.54 5.24 -9.61
N LEU A 181 -13.46 5.14 -8.66
CA LEU A 181 -14.79 5.75 -8.79
C LEU A 181 -14.77 7.24 -8.41
N ASP A 182 -15.43 8.06 -9.22
CA ASP A 182 -15.70 9.47 -8.92
C ASP A 182 -16.62 9.59 -7.68
N ALA A 183 -16.10 10.22 -6.63
CA ALA A 183 -16.84 10.56 -5.41
C ALA A 183 -17.17 12.07 -5.33
N GLY A 184 -17.06 12.79 -6.44
CA GLY A 184 -17.36 14.21 -6.56
C GLY A 184 -16.42 15.07 -5.71
N ALA A 185 -16.99 15.91 -4.85
CA ALA A 185 -16.20 16.80 -3.98
C ALA A 185 -15.34 16.06 -2.94
N GLU A 186 -15.62 14.78 -2.69
CA GLU A 186 -14.83 13.94 -1.78
C GLU A 186 -13.64 13.26 -2.49
N GLY A 187 -13.41 13.55 -3.79
CA GLY A 187 -12.32 12.98 -4.57
C GLY A 187 -12.74 11.68 -5.25
N LYS A 188 -12.04 10.59 -4.94
CA LYS A 188 -12.31 9.26 -5.48
C LYS A 188 -12.61 8.25 -4.36
N LEU A 189 -13.24 7.14 -4.74
CA LEU A 189 -13.29 5.93 -3.94
C LEU A 189 -12.52 4.85 -4.70
N ASP A 190 -11.46 4.30 -4.12
CA ASP A 190 -10.56 3.36 -4.80
C ASP A 190 -11.32 2.20 -5.41
N HIS A 191 -12.12 1.49 -4.60
CA HIS A 191 -12.87 0.34 -5.09
C HIS A 191 -14.28 0.22 -4.53
N VAL A 192 -15.17 -0.25 -5.39
CA VAL A 192 -16.46 -0.82 -5.01
C VAL A 192 -16.43 -2.29 -5.34
N VAL A 193 -16.59 -3.15 -4.33
CA VAL A 193 -16.52 -4.61 -4.49
C VAL A 193 -17.86 -5.25 -4.17
N LEU A 194 -18.47 -5.86 -5.17
CA LEU A 194 -19.67 -6.67 -5.04
C LEU A 194 -19.30 -8.15 -4.93
N THR A 195 -19.64 -8.76 -3.80
CA THR A 195 -19.48 -10.19 -3.53
C THR A 195 -20.86 -10.81 -3.28
N PRO A 196 -20.97 -12.15 -3.20
CA PRO A 196 -22.21 -12.80 -2.80
C PRO A 196 -22.69 -12.41 -1.39
N THR A 197 -21.77 -11.93 -0.54
CA THR A 197 -22.04 -11.59 0.88
C THR A 197 -22.29 -10.11 1.11
N GLY A 198 -22.03 -9.23 0.13
CA GLY A 198 -22.22 -7.81 0.32
C GLY A 198 -21.68 -6.90 -0.79
N LEU A 199 -22.01 -5.62 -0.68
CA LEU A 199 -21.38 -4.54 -1.43
C LEU A 199 -20.47 -3.74 -0.50
N TRP A 200 -19.20 -3.61 -0.87
CA TRP A 200 -18.16 -3.02 -0.04
C TRP A 200 -17.57 -1.78 -0.70
N ALA A 201 -17.44 -0.71 0.08
CA ALA A 201 -16.57 0.43 -0.28
C ALA A 201 -15.19 0.16 0.31
N VAL A 202 -14.15 0.22 -0.51
CA VAL A 202 -12.79 -0.14 -0.11
C VAL A 202 -11.87 0.99 -0.52
N GLU A 203 -11.06 1.46 0.42
CA GLU A 203 -9.94 2.38 0.19
C GLU A 203 -8.65 1.66 0.61
N SER A 204 -7.57 1.88 -0.12
CA SER A 204 -6.25 1.32 0.17
C SER A 204 -5.29 2.44 0.53
N ILE A 205 -4.58 2.30 1.63
CA ILE A 205 -3.71 3.37 2.09
C ILE A 205 -2.47 2.83 2.76
N ASP A 206 -1.37 3.52 2.52
CA ASP A 206 -0.07 3.20 3.08
C ASP A 206 0.57 4.46 3.67
N TRP A 207 0.52 4.56 4.99
CA TRP A 207 1.14 5.68 5.72
C TRP A 207 2.64 5.49 5.95
N GLY A 208 3.25 4.39 5.48
CA GLY A 208 4.68 4.13 5.65
C GLY A 208 5.12 3.93 7.11
N GLY A 209 4.22 3.39 7.93
CA GLY A 209 4.44 3.19 9.36
C GLY A 209 3.24 2.56 10.06
N PRO A 210 3.42 2.13 11.33
CA PRO A 210 2.34 1.57 12.13
C PRO A 210 1.27 2.61 12.45
N VAL A 211 0.03 2.15 12.52
CA VAL A 211 -1.16 2.93 12.86
C VAL A 211 -2.01 2.17 13.87
N ALA A 212 -2.91 2.87 14.54
CA ALA A 212 -3.89 2.29 15.46
C ALA A 212 -5.26 2.95 15.27
N VAL A 213 -6.32 2.33 15.77
CA VAL A 213 -7.65 2.94 15.84
C VAL A 213 -7.88 3.55 17.22
N GLU A 214 -8.02 4.88 17.28
CA GLU A 214 -8.35 5.60 18.51
C GLU A 214 -9.56 6.52 18.30
N HIS A 215 -10.49 6.52 19.25
CA HIS A 215 -11.67 7.40 19.23
C HIS A 215 -12.48 7.36 17.91
N GLY A 216 -12.50 6.21 17.24
CA GLY A 216 -13.23 6.00 15.99
C GLY A 216 -12.51 6.51 14.74
N GLU A 217 -11.19 6.73 14.81
CA GLU A 217 -10.37 7.20 13.71
C GLU A 217 -9.02 6.47 13.68
N VAL A 218 -8.37 6.44 12.51
CA VAL A 218 -6.97 5.96 12.41
C VAL A 218 -6.02 7.04 12.90
N VAL A 219 -5.06 6.66 13.74
CA VAL A 219 -3.99 7.52 14.25
C VAL A 219 -2.62 6.89 14.00
N GLY A 220 -1.59 7.71 13.83
CA GLY A 220 -0.22 7.25 13.69
C GLY A 220 0.75 8.42 13.48
N GLU A 221 2.03 8.20 13.79
CA GLU A 221 3.08 9.23 13.68
C GLU A 221 3.29 9.73 12.24
N THR A 222 2.81 8.96 11.26
CA THR A 222 3.07 9.13 9.84
C THR A 222 1.89 9.72 9.08
N LEU A 223 0.75 9.88 9.75
CA LEU A 223 -0.42 10.56 9.20
C LEU A 223 -0.15 12.06 9.09
N GLY A 224 -0.65 12.65 8.01
CA GLY A 224 -0.61 14.09 7.80
C GLY A 224 -1.50 14.84 8.80
N PRO A 225 -1.21 16.13 9.07
CA PRO A 225 -2.00 16.94 9.99
C PRO A 225 -3.47 17.02 9.57
N GLY A 226 -4.36 16.55 10.45
CA GLY A 226 -5.80 16.63 10.22
C GLY A 226 -6.37 15.58 9.27
N GLU A 227 -5.58 14.60 8.82
CA GLU A 227 -6.10 13.43 8.10
C GLU A 227 -7.15 12.71 8.95
N ARG A 228 -8.25 12.30 8.33
CA ARG A 228 -9.35 11.58 8.98
C ARG A 228 -9.79 10.38 8.13
N PRO A 229 -8.95 9.33 8.02
CA PRO A 229 -9.13 8.29 7.01
C PRO A 229 -10.48 7.56 7.06
N VAL A 230 -10.99 7.24 8.24
CA VAL A 230 -12.30 6.59 8.41
C VAL A 230 -13.40 7.54 7.97
N LYS A 231 -13.31 8.81 8.35
CA LYS A 231 -14.31 9.82 8.00
C LYS A 231 -14.32 10.10 6.50
N GLU A 232 -13.15 10.15 5.88
CA GLU A 232 -12.96 10.33 4.43
C GLU A 232 -13.58 9.16 3.67
N LEU A 233 -13.24 7.90 4.02
CA LEU A 233 -13.88 6.71 3.45
C LEU A 233 -15.41 6.74 3.60
N VAL A 234 -15.93 7.12 4.78
CA VAL A 234 -17.38 7.22 4.99
C VAL A 234 -18.01 8.28 4.09
N ARG A 235 -17.34 9.40 3.84
CA ARG A 235 -17.83 10.47 2.97
C ARG A 235 -17.78 10.06 1.50
N ALA A 236 -16.67 9.53 1.02
CA ALA A 236 -16.53 9.01 -0.34
C ALA A 236 -17.58 7.93 -0.64
N ALA A 237 -17.73 6.94 0.25
CA ALA A 237 -18.75 5.91 0.14
C ALA A 237 -20.18 6.49 0.13
N ARG A 238 -20.46 7.55 0.91
CA ARG A 238 -21.77 8.22 0.89
C ARG A 238 -22.03 8.98 -0.41
N ALA A 239 -21.00 9.61 -0.98
CA ALA A 239 -21.10 10.30 -2.26
C ALA A 239 -21.43 9.31 -3.39
N VAL A 240 -20.68 8.21 -3.48
CA VAL A 240 -20.94 7.12 -4.45
C VAL A 240 -22.32 6.49 -4.23
N GLN A 241 -22.72 6.23 -2.98
CA GLN A 241 -24.06 5.72 -2.66
C GLN A 241 -25.17 6.69 -3.11
N LYS A 242 -24.98 8.00 -2.98
CA LYS A 242 -25.96 9.01 -3.41
C LYS A 242 -26.12 9.01 -4.94
N GLN A 243 -25.02 8.87 -5.66
CA GLN A 243 -25.00 8.79 -7.13
C GLN A 243 -25.65 7.51 -7.63
N THR A 244 -25.25 6.35 -7.11
CA THR A 244 -25.69 5.04 -7.60
C THR A 244 -27.05 4.63 -7.05
N ARG A 245 -27.46 5.19 -5.90
CA ARG A 245 -28.63 4.78 -5.10
C ARG A 245 -28.52 3.35 -4.53
N VAL A 246 -27.31 2.79 -4.48
CA VAL A 246 -27.05 1.47 -3.89
C VAL A 246 -26.38 1.64 -2.53
N ARG A 247 -26.88 0.95 -1.51
CA ARG A 247 -26.30 0.99 -0.16
C ARG A 247 -25.14 0.01 -0.05
N PHE A 248 -24.07 0.45 0.60
CA PHE A 248 -22.97 -0.41 1.00
C PHE A 248 -23.33 -1.25 2.23
N THR A 249 -22.97 -2.53 2.19
CA THR A 249 -22.98 -3.45 3.32
C THR A 249 -21.92 -3.04 4.35
N GLY A 250 -20.72 -2.70 3.89
CA GLY A 250 -19.59 -2.35 4.75
C GLY A 250 -18.60 -1.41 4.07
N ARG A 251 -17.62 -0.95 4.85
CA ARG A 251 -16.56 -0.03 4.44
C ARG A 251 -15.23 -0.53 4.98
N VAL A 252 -14.21 -0.59 4.15
CA VAL A 252 -12.92 -1.19 4.50
C VAL A 252 -11.80 -0.21 4.17
N LEU A 253 -10.91 0.03 5.13
CA LEU A 253 -9.57 0.59 4.92
C LEU A 253 -8.60 -0.58 4.86
N VAL A 254 -7.98 -0.79 3.69
CA VAL A 254 -6.96 -1.83 3.50
C VAL A 254 -5.60 -1.22 3.74
N VAL A 255 -4.84 -1.83 4.62
CA VAL A 255 -3.53 -1.34 5.06
C VAL A 255 -2.46 -2.41 4.87
N PRO A 256 -1.18 -2.06 4.69
CA PRO A 256 -0.10 -3.04 4.69
C PRO A 256 -0.13 -3.90 5.97
N ASP A 257 0.26 -5.17 5.85
CA ASP A 257 0.21 -6.10 6.99
C ASP A 257 1.04 -5.64 8.20
N ALA A 258 2.10 -4.88 7.94
CA ALA A 258 2.96 -4.32 8.98
C ALA A 258 2.41 -3.03 9.62
N ALA A 259 1.32 -2.47 9.11
CA ALA A 259 0.74 -1.22 9.60
C ALA A 259 -0.10 -1.42 10.87
N VAL A 260 -0.69 -2.61 11.06
CA VAL A 260 -1.54 -2.95 12.21
C VAL A 260 -1.17 -4.33 12.76
N ASP A 261 -1.47 -4.57 14.04
CA ASP A 261 -1.14 -5.83 14.73
C ASP A 261 -2.24 -6.91 14.59
N GLU A 262 -3.49 -6.50 14.41
CA GLU A 262 -4.63 -7.40 14.20
C GLU A 262 -4.99 -7.52 12.71
N ASP A 263 -5.51 -8.67 12.30
CA ASP A 263 -5.93 -8.87 10.91
C ASP A 263 -7.11 -7.96 10.53
N VAL A 264 -8.00 -7.70 11.49
CA VAL A 264 -9.20 -6.87 11.34
C VAL A 264 -9.45 -6.09 12.63
N GLU A 265 -9.39 -4.77 12.54
CA GLU A 265 -9.81 -3.85 13.60
C GLU A 265 -11.16 -3.21 13.27
N LEU A 266 -12.08 -3.21 14.24
CA LEU A 266 -13.42 -2.63 14.10
C LEU A 266 -13.42 -1.17 14.51
N VAL A 267 -13.94 -0.29 13.64
CA VAL A 267 -14.15 1.11 13.98
C VAL A 267 -15.62 1.35 14.34
N GLY A 268 -15.89 1.75 15.58
CA GLY A 268 -17.24 1.98 16.10
C GLY A 268 -17.80 0.79 16.86
N THR A 269 -19.11 0.57 16.80
CA THR A 269 -19.75 -0.49 17.59
C THR A 269 -19.76 -1.82 16.85
N PRO A 270 -19.53 -2.98 17.52
CA PRO A 270 -19.53 -4.28 16.85
C PRO A 270 -20.83 -4.63 16.12
N ARG A 271 -21.98 -4.18 16.65
CA ARG A 271 -23.30 -4.41 16.04
C ARG A 271 -23.51 -3.65 14.73
N LYS A 272 -22.86 -2.49 14.60
CA LYS A 272 -22.95 -1.64 13.41
C LYS A 272 -21.61 -0.93 13.22
N PRO A 273 -20.62 -1.64 12.66
CA PRO A 273 -19.31 -1.07 12.42
C PRO A 273 -19.43 0.12 11.47
N THR A 274 -18.66 1.17 11.74
CA THR A 274 -18.56 2.33 10.85
C THR A 274 -17.69 1.99 9.64
N ALA A 275 -16.56 1.35 9.93
CA ALA A 275 -15.59 0.81 8.98
C ALA A 275 -14.81 -0.34 9.64
N PHE A 276 -14.06 -1.06 8.82
CA PHE A 276 -13.06 -2.05 9.23
C PHE A 276 -11.69 -1.56 8.75
N VAL A 277 -10.67 -1.63 9.60
CA VAL A 277 -9.26 -1.51 9.19
C VAL A 277 -8.73 -2.93 9.05
N VAL A 278 -8.24 -3.27 7.86
CA VAL A 278 -8.00 -4.66 7.47
C VAL A 278 -6.61 -4.79 6.91
N ARG A 279 -5.84 -5.75 7.43
CA ARG A 279 -4.57 -6.15 6.80
C ARG A 279 -4.83 -6.60 5.38
N ARG A 280 -3.95 -6.19 4.47
CA ARG A 280 -4.02 -6.59 3.07
C ARG A 280 -4.17 -8.11 2.90
N SER A 281 -3.43 -8.91 3.65
CA SER A 281 -3.53 -10.38 3.59
C SER A 281 -4.87 -10.95 4.09
N ALA A 282 -5.58 -10.24 4.97
CA ALA A 282 -6.88 -10.65 5.50
C ALA A 282 -8.07 -10.22 4.61
N LEU A 283 -7.86 -9.31 3.65
CA LEU A 283 -8.91 -8.72 2.82
C LEU A 283 -9.83 -9.75 2.16
N GLY A 284 -9.26 -10.81 1.56
CA GLY A 284 -10.04 -11.81 0.86
C GLY A 284 -11.04 -12.53 1.77
N GLN A 285 -10.65 -12.81 3.02
CA GLN A 285 -11.52 -13.43 4.01
C GLN A 285 -12.65 -12.46 4.46
N VAL A 286 -12.33 -11.17 4.59
CA VAL A 286 -13.32 -10.12 4.93
C VAL A 286 -14.39 -10.02 3.87
N LEU A 287 -13.98 -9.87 2.61
CA LEU A 287 -14.89 -9.74 1.48
C LEU A 287 -15.66 -11.04 1.20
N ALA A 288 -15.11 -12.21 1.56
CA ALA A 288 -15.79 -13.51 1.51
C ALA A 288 -16.84 -13.68 2.61
N GLY A 289 -16.91 -12.78 3.60
CA GLY A 289 -18.00 -12.69 4.56
C GLY A 289 -17.70 -13.13 5.98
N ALA A 290 -16.45 -13.45 6.34
CA ALA A 290 -16.11 -13.86 7.71
C ALA A 290 -16.40 -12.79 8.78
N TRP A 291 -16.61 -11.52 8.38
CA TRP A 291 -17.01 -10.41 9.24
C TRP A 291 -18.18 -9.58 8.66
N SER A 292 -18.92 -10.13 7.70
CA SER A 292 -20.04 -9.40 7.07
C SER A 292 -21.25 -9.35 8.00
N PRO A 293 -21.96 -8.21 8.11
CA PRO A 293 -23.30 -8.17 8.67
C PRO A 293 -24.20 -9.16 7.94
N GLU A 294 -25.02 -9.93 8.68
CA GLU A 294 -25.96 -10.89 8.10
C GLU A 294 -26.88 -10.22 7.06
N GLY A 295 -26.92 -10.77 5.84
CA GLY A 295 -27.80 -10.32 4.77
C GLY A 295 -27.43 -10.89 3.41
N SER A 296 -28.43 -11.14 2.56
CA SER A 296 -28.20 -11.44 1.14
C SER A 296 -28.34 -10.14 0.32
N VAL A 297 -27.48 -9.99 -0.69
CA VAL A 297 -27.57 -8.91 -1.67
C VAL A 297 -28.06 -9.49 -2.99
N ASP A 298 -28.99 -8.80 -3.65
CA ASP A 298 -29.33 -9.10 -5.04
C ASP A 298 -28.18 -8.67 -5.95
N VAL A 299 -27.22 -9.59 -6.13
CA VAL A 299 -25.99 -9.36 -6.90
C VAL A 299 -26.30 -8.92 -8.32
N PHE A 300 -27.38 -9.42 -8.94
CA PHE A 300 -27.72 -9.06 -10.32
C PHE A 300 -28.25 -7.63 -10.39
N ALA A 301 -29.24 -7.29 -9.56
CA ALA A 301 -29.82 -5.95 -9.55
C ALA A 301 -28.78 -4.89 -9.16
N VAL A 302 -27.92 -5.18 -8.16
CA VAL A 302 -26.85 -4.27 -7.74
C VAL A 302 -25.82 -4.08 -8.85
N ARG A 303 -25.37 -5.16 -9.49
CA ARG A 303 -24.40 -5.07 -10.60
C ARG A 303 -24.94 -4.23 -11.73
N ASP A 304 -26.16 -4.51 -12.20
CA ASP A 304 -26.77 -3.77 -13.31
C ASP A 304 -26.92 -2.29 -12.97
N ARG A 305 -27.32 -1.98 -11.73
CA ARG A 305 -27.44 -0.61 -11.27
C ARG A 305 -26.10 0.11 -11.24
N LEU A 306 -25.05 -0.52 -10.70
CA LEU A 306 -23.72 0.07 -10.65
C LEU A 306 -23.17 0.28 -12.06
N GLN A 307 -23.26 -0.71 -12.94
CA GLN A 307 -22.77 -0.62 -14.31
C GLN A 307 -23.34 0.57 -15.10
N GLN A 308 -24.58 0.98 -14.80
CA GLN A 308 -25.26 2.10 -15.45
C GLN A 308 -24.96 3.47 -14.83
N THR A 309 -24.45 3.52 -13.61
CA THR A 309 -24.44 4.76 -12.79
C THR A 309 -23.09 5.17 -12.25
N VAL A 310 -22.14 4.24 -12.14
CA VAL A 310 -20.77 4.58 -11.71
C VAL A 310 -20.09 5.47 -12.75
N ARG A 311 -19.19 6.32 -12.27
CA ARG A 311 -18.30 7.15 -13.08
C ARG A 311 -16.89 6.88 -12.59
N PHE A 312 -15.94 6.88 -13.51
CA PHE A 312 -14.54 6.65 -13.22
C PHE A 312 -13.77 7.98 -13.30
N VAL A 313 -12.66 8.06 -12.59
CA VAL A 313 -11.69 9.18 -12.66
C VAL A 313 -10.39 8.76 -13.33
#